data_AF-A0A1H6CRW5-F1
#
_entry.id   AF-A0A1H6CRW5-F1
#
_cell.length_a   1.000
_cell.length_b   1.000
_cell.length_c   1.000
_cell.angle_alpha   90.00
_cell.angle_beta   90.00
_cell.angle_gamma   90.00
#
_symmetry.space_group_name_H-M   'P 1'
#
loop_
_entity.id
_entity.type
_entity.pdbx_description
1 polymer ?
#
loop_
_entity_poly.entity_id
_entity_poly.type
_entity_poly.pdbx_seq_one_letter_code
_entity_poly.pdbx_strand_id
1 'polypeptide(L)'
;MPIDYRSIQQVIQSNLPSIAKIRKQDSEVAHLVVQEFITDLVEFLNVGKIMNASQTNQTSIYILKYFPHFNLADLKLFFDKMKLGHYGKFYDSVDGQLILSRMEEYSQDRMNEYEQLRLAKHREEIKENPIGEGYHPDVIAAIKKAIGEKKAPEIEKVERIKTEGEVFTQRCIRQFDNLHSKFGIKNTSGRFLKLGDKVLGFTEFLERKFLNKKS
;
A
#
# COMPACT_ATOMS: atom_id res chain seq x y z
N MET A 1 17.87 7.36 -21.86
CA MET A 1 18.40 6.21 -21.08
C MET A 1 17.94 4.92 -21.73
N PRO A 2 18.79 3.90 -21.87
CA PRO A 2 18.50 2.67 -22.63
C PRO A 2 17.70 1.58 -21.86
N ILE A 3 17.21 1.86 -20.65
CA ILE A 3 16.35 0.96 -19.88
C ILE A 3 15.00 1.67 -19.65
N ASP A 4 13.94 1.07 -20.16
CA ASP A 4 12.57 1.55 -20.03
C ASP A 4 11.94 0.96 -18.75
N TYR A 5 11.87 1.76 -17.69
CA TYR A 5 11.24 1.37 -16.43
C TYR A 5 9.73 1.59 -16.55
N ARG A 6 8.96 0.50 -16.51
CA ARG A 6 7.50 0.52 -16.72
C ARG A 6 6.69 0.36 -15.45
N SER A 7 7.34 -0.06 -14.35
CA SER A 7 6.67 -0.28 -13.07
C SER A 7 7.54 0.17 -11.89
N ILE A 8 6.88 0.48 -10.78
CA ILE A 8 7.57 0.91 -9.56
C ILE A 8 8.45 -0.23 -9.01
N GLN A 9 8.02 -1.49 -9.16
CA GLN A 9 8.83 -2.66 -8.81
C GLN A 9 10.20 -2.64 -9.51
N GLN A 10 10.23 -2.41 -10.82
CA GLN A 10 11.48 -2.34 -11.59
C GLN A 10 12.37 -1.19 -11.11
N VAL A 11 11.76 -0.04 -10.78
CA VAL A 11 12.49 1.12 -10.25
C VAL A 11 13.12 0.81 -8.89
N ILE A 12 12.38 0.17 -7.99
CA ILE A 12 12.89 -0.27 -6.67
C ILE A 12 14.08 -1.22 -6.83
N GLN A 13 14.04 -2.10 -7.84
CA GLN A 13 15.09 -3.09 -8.11
C GLN A 13 16.28 -2.55 -8.93
N SER A 14 16.18 -1.34 -9.48
CA SER A 14 17.18 -0.77 -10.41
C SER A 14 18.55 -0.49 -9.81
N ASN A 15 18.66 -0.46 -8.48
CA ASN A 15 19.87 -0.12 -7.72
C ASN A 15 20.53 1.23 -8.15
N LEU A 16 19.75 2.14 -8.73
CA LEU A 16 20.24 3.46 -9.13
C LEU A 16 20.47 4.36 -7.91
N PRO A 17 21.45 5.27 -7.96
CA PRO A 17 21.68 6.23 -6.89
C PRO A 17 20.47 7.16 -6.72
N SER A 18 20.13 7.47 -5.48
CA SER A 18 19.12 8.48 -5.19
C SER A 18 19.60 9.88 -5.58
N ILE A 19 18.65 10.78 -5.82
CA ILE A 19 18.87 12.20 -6.05
C ILE A 19 19.70 12.82 -4.92
N ALA A 20 19.46 12.42 -3.67
CA ALA A 20 20.30 12.88 -2.55
C ALA A 20 21.77 12.50 -2.71
N LYS A 21 22.05 11.29 -3.21
CA LYS A 21 23.41 10.82 -3.47
C LYS A 21 24.05 11.58 -4.63
N ILE A 22 23.29 11.83 -5.71
CA ILE A 22 23.73 12.64 -6.84
C ILE A 22 24.03 14.07 -6.37
N ARG A 23 23.11 14.71 -5.65
CA ARG A 23 23.27 16.08 -5.12
C ARG A 23 24.49 16.23 -4.21
N LYS A 24 24.83 15.18 -3.45
CA LYS A 24 26.03 15.17 -2.61
C LYS A 24 27.31 15.17 -3.43
N GLN A 25 27.31 14.53 -4.61
CA GLN A 25 28.46 14.50 -5.51
C GLN A 25 28.54 15.78 -6.33
N ASP A 26 27.41 16.21 -6.88
CA ASP A 26 27.27 17.40 -7.70
C ASP A 26 25.83 17.95 -7.57
N SER A 27 25.71 19.06 -6.85
CA SER A 27 24.41 19.69 -6.61
C SER A 27 23.85 20.39 -7.84
N GLU A 28 24.72 20.88 -8.73
CA GLU A 28 24.31 21.58 -9.94
C GLU A 28 23.75 20.57 -10.95
N VAL A 29 24.44 19.45 -11.14
CA VAL A 29 23.95 18.35 -12.00
C VAL A 29 22.63 17.79 -11.49
N ALA A 30 22.47 17.57 -10.17
CA ALA A 30 21.21 17.10 -9.60
C ALA A 30 20.05 18.07 -9.92
N HIS A 31 20.31 19.38 -9.82
CA HIS A 31 19.34 20.42 -10.10
C HIS A 31 18.97 20.48 -11.59
N LEU A 32 19.96 20.49 -12.48
CA LEU A 32 19.76 20.51 -13.93
C LEU A 32 18.98 19.29 -14.41
N VAL A 33 19.29 18.09 -13.89
CA VAL A 33 18.56 16.87 -14.25
C VAL A 33 17.08 16.95 -13.88
N VAL A 34 16.75 17.45 -12.67
CA VAL A 34 15.34 17.61 -12.28
C VAL A 34 14.65 18.69 -13.11
N GLN A 35 15.34 19.80 -13.41
CA GLN A 35 14.81 20.83 -14.30
C GLN A 35 14.49 20.27 -15.69
N GLU A 36 15.38 19.46 -16.26
CA GLU A 36 15.19 18.83 -17.58
C GLU A 36 13.90 18.01 -17.63
N PHE A 37 13.64 17.20 -16.61
CA PHE A 37 12.39 16.43 -16.53
C PHE A 37 11.13 17.30 -16.46
N ILE A 38 11.17 18.41 -15.71
CA ILE A 38 10.03 19.34 -15.62
C ILE A 38 9.83 20.02 -16.97
N THR A 39 10.90 20.49 -17.60
CA THR A 39 10.85 21.14 -18.92
C THR A 39 10.28 20.18 -19.96
N ASP A 40 10.78 18.94 -20.03
CA ASP A 40 10.28 17.89 -20.92
C ASP A 40 8.79 17.55 -20.69
N LEU A 41 8.30 17.63 -19.46
CA LEU A 41 6.86 17.50 -19.17
C LEU A 41 6.08 18.71 -19.70
N VAL A 42 6.54 19.92 -19.40
CA VAL A 42 5.84 21.17 -19.76
C VAL A 42 5.79 21.34 -21.28
N GLU A 43 6.86 21.01 -22.00
CA GLU A 43 6.91 21.06 -23.46
C GLU A 43 6.04 19.99 -24.13
N PHE A 44 5.92 18.81 -23.50
CA PHE A 44 5.05 17.74 -23.99
C PHE A 44 3.56 18.08 -23.86
N LEU A 45 3.18 18.80 -22.80
CA LEU A 45 1.79 19.11 -22.49
C LEU A 45 1.31 20.36 -23.26
N ASN A 46 0.24 20.21 -24.03
CA ASN A 46 -0.41 21.32 -24.71
C ASN A 46 -1.49 21.96 -23.82
N VAL A 47 -1.09 22.64 -22.75
CA VAL A 47 -1.99 23.33 -21.79
C VAL A 47 -1.97 24.85 -21.97
N GLY A 48 -3.07 25.53 -21.65
CA GLY A 48 -3.21 26.98 -21.83
C GLY A 48 -2.26 27.82 -20.98
N LYS A 49 -1.90 27.34 -19.78
CA LYS A 49 -0.94 27.97 -18.87
C LYS A 49 0.20 27.01 -18.53
N ILE A 50 1.37 27.30 -19.08
CA ILE A 50 2.62 26.58 -18.84
C ILE A 50 3.50 27.30 -17.81
N MET A 51 4.31 26.53 -17.08
CA MET A 51 5.29 27.08 -16.15
C MET A 51 6.38 27.86 -16.88
N ASN A 52 6.76 29.02 -16.34
CA ASN A 52 7.94 29.74 -16.82
C ASN A 52 9.24 29.18 -16.18
N ALA A 53 10.39 29.62 -16.69
CA ALA A 53 11.71 29.15 -16.23
C ALA A 53 11.95 29.33 -14.72
N SER A 54 11.44 30.42 -14.12
CA SER A 54 11.54 30.67 -12.68
C SER A 54 10.71 29.66 -11.88
N GLN A 55 9.49 29.36 -12.32
CA GLN A 55 8.64 28.35 -11.70
C GLN A 55 9.26 26.94 -11.82
N THR A 56 9.84 26.60 -12.97
CA THR A 56 10.58 25.33 -13.18
C THR A 56 11.79 25.24 -12.24
N ASN A 57 12.56 26.32 -12.09
CA ASN A 57 13.70 26.39 -11.18
C ASN A 57 13.27 26.22 -9.71
N GLN A 58 12.23 26.92 -9.27
CA GLN A 58 11.73 26.78 -7.90
C GLN A 58 11.18 25.38 -7.62
N THR A 59 10.45 24.81 -8.58
CA THR A 59 9.86 23.48 -8.44
C THR A 59 10.94 22.40 -8.35
N SER A 60 11.99 22.49 -9.17
CA SER A 60 13.13 21.55 -9.09
C SER A 60 13.84 21.61 -7.73
N ILE A 61 14.04 22.81 -7.16
CA ILE A 61 14.59 22.95 -5.79
C ILE A 61 13.70 22.22 -4.78
N TYR A 62 12.39 22.38 -4.86
CA TYR A 62 11.46 21.70 -3.96
C TYR A 62 11.46 20.18 -4.14
N ILE A 63 11.55 19.70 -5.38
CA ILE A 63 11.66 18.27 -5.65
C ILE A 63 12.93 17.68 -5.00
N LEU A 64 14.08 18.34 -5.18
CA LEU A 64 15.34 17.92 -4.54
C LEU A 64 15.25 17.92 -3.01
N LYS A 65 14.46 18.83 -2.44
CA LYS A 65 14.31 18.99 -0.99
C LYS A 65 13.37 17.94 -0.38
N TYR A 66 12.21 17.72 -0.99
CA TYR A 66 11.13 16.90 -0.43
C TYR A 66 11.13 15.45 -0.92
N PHE A 67 11.73 15.15 -2.07
CA PHE A 67 11.85 13.79 -2.61
C PHE A 67 13.32 13.33 -2.78
N PRO A 68 14.18 13.47 -1.73
CA PRO A 68 15.61 13.13 -1.82
C PRO A 68 15.86 11.62 -2.05
N HIS A 69 14.89 10.77 -1.71
CA HIS A 69 14.95 9.32 -1.81
C HIS A 69 14.69 8.77 -3.21
N PHE A 70 14.10 9.56 -4.12
CA PHE A 70 13.87 9.14 -5.50
C PHE A 70 15.19 8.99 -6.25
N ASN A 71 15.26 8.06 -7.19
CA ASN A 71 16.37 7.92 -8.14
C ASN A 71 15.97 8.41 -9.54
N LEU A 72 16.88 8.31 -10.51
CA LEU A 72 16.59 8.76 -11.88
C LEU A 72 15.49 7.96 -12.58
N ALA A 73 15.34 6.67 -12.24
CA ALA A 73 14.26 5.85 -12.77
C ALA A 73 12.91 6.22 -12.14
N ASP A 74 12.88 6.62 -10.86
CA ASP A 74 11.69 7.18 -10.22
C ASP A 74 11.22 8.44 -10.95
N LEU A 75 12.13 9.39 -11.22
CA LEU A 75 11.79 10.61 -11.98
C LEU A 75 11.26 10.26 -13.37
N LYS A 76 11.97 9.41 -14.11
CA LYS A 76 11.56 9.02 -15.47
C LYS A 76 10.17 8.40 -15.48
N LEU A 77 9.93 7.39 -14.63
CA LEU A 77 8.63 6.71 -14.55
C LEU A 77 7.52 7.68 -14.11
N PHE A 78 7.79 8.54 -13.12
CA PHE A 78 6.82 9.52 -12.64
C PHE A 78 6.40 10.49 -13.76
N PHE A 79 7.36 11.09 -14.46
CA PHE A 79 7.07 12.05 -15.53
C PHE A 79 6.42 11.37 -16.74
N ASP A 80 6.79 10.12 -17.07
CA ASP A 80 6.08 9.36 -18.10
C ASP A 80 4.63 9.05 -17.69
N LYS A 81 4.39 8.70 -16.42
CA LYS A 81 3.04 8.52 -15.90
C LYS A 81 2.21 9.81 -15.96
N MET A 82 2.83 10.96 -15.68
CA MET A 82 2.20 12.27 -15.86
C MET A 82 1.80 12.47 -17.32
N LYS A 83 2.74 12.29 -18.26
CA LYS A 83 2.48 12.44 -19.72
C LYS A 83 1.35 11.54 -20.22
N LEU A 84 1.26 10.31 -19.70
CA LEU A 84 0.21 9.34 -20.03
C LEU A 84 -1.13 9.60 -19.33
N GLY A 85 -1.21 10.59 -18.42
CA GLY A 85 -2.44 10.95 -17.72
C GLY A 85 -2.85 10.01 -16.59
N HIS A 86 -1.91 9.23 -16.02
CA HIS A 86 -2.21 8.31 -14.90
C HIS A 86 -2.78 9.03 -13.67
N TYR A 87 -2.41 10.30 -13.47
CA TYR A 87 -2.86 11.12 -12.35
C TYR A 87 -4.12 11.96 -12.67
N GLY A 88 -4.82 11.61 -13.75
CA GLY A 88 -5.96 12.34 -14.27
C GLY A 88 -5.58 13.38 -15.33
N LYS A 89 -6.58 14.12 -15.80
CA LYS A 89 -6.38 15.14 -16.85
C LYS A 89 -5.83 16.43 -16.27
N PHE A 90 -4.79 16.96 -16.92
CA PHE A 90 -4.41 18.36 -16.77
C PHE A 90 -5.43 19.17 -17.56
N TYR A 91 -6.21 20.00 -16.88
CA TYR A 91 -7.24 20.80 -17.54
C TYR A 91 -6.58 21.95 -18.30
N ASP A 92 -6.41 23.10 -17.67
CA ASP A 92 -5.92 24.32 -18.33
C ASP A 92 -4.55 24.79 -17.84
N SER A 93 -4.00 24.15 -16.80
CA SER A 93 -2.75 24.56 -16.18
C SER A 93 -1.98 23.39 -15.59
N VAL A 94 -0.66 23.49 -15.69
CA VAL A 94 0.29 22.65 -14.95
C VAL A 94 1.21 23.60 -14.21
N ASP A 95 1.32 23.42 -12.90
CA ASP A 95 2.17 24.24 -12.03
C ASP A 95 2.98 23.36 -11.07
N GLY A 96 3.90 24.00 -10.35
CA GLY A 96 4.75 23.31 -9.38
C GLY A 96 3.97 22.63 -8.26
N GLN A 97 2.85 23.21 -7.81
CA GLN A 97 2.04 22.63 -6.73
C GLN A 97 1.40 21.31 -7.19
N LEU A 98 0.89 21.27 -8.41
CA LEU A 98 0.34 20.06 -9.01
C LEU A 98 1.41 18.98 -9.17
N ILE A 99 2.59 19.32 -9.71
CA ILE A 99 3.69 18.34 -9.86
C ILE A 99 4.07 17.76 -8.49
N LEU A 100 4.27 18.61 -7.48
CA LEU A 100 4.63 18.18 -6.14
C LEU A 100 3.54 17.31 -5.49
N SER A 101 2.25 17.61 -5.71
CA SER A 101 1.16 16.78 -5.19
C SER A 101 1.15 15.39 -5.83
N ARG A 102 1.39 15.29 -7.14
CA ARG A 102 1.45 13.99 -7.84
C ARG A 102 2.70 13.21 -7.48
N MET A 103 3.81 13.88 -7.18
CA MET A 103 5.00 13.19 -6.65
C MET A 103 4.74 12.58 -5.27
N GLU A 104 3.93 13.22 -4.43
CA GLU A 104 3.52 12.64 -3.15
C GLU A 104 2.66 11.38 -3.36
N GLU A 105 1.70 11.42 -4.28
CA GLU A 105 0.92 10.23 -4.68
C GLU A 105 1.84 9.10 -5.19
N TYR A 106 2.79 9.42 -6.07
CA TYR A 106 3.79 8.44 -6.52
C TYR A 106 4.65 7.89 -5.36
N SER A 107 5.03 8.72 -4.40
CA SER A 107 5.79 8.31 -3.21
C SER A 107 5.00 7.30 -2.38
N GLN A 108 3.70 7.51 -2.23
CA GLN A 108 2.80 6.59 -1.52
C GLN A 108 2.65 5.25 -2.28
N ASP A 109 2.44 5.30 -3.60
CA ASP A 109 2.40 4.09 -4.44
C ASP A 109 3.71 3.29 -4.31
N ARG A 110 4.85 3.99 -4.31
CA ARG A 110 6.16 3.39 -4.15
C ARG A 110 6.37 2.75 -2.78
N MET A 111 5.87 3.37 -1.72
CA MET A 111 5.93 2.80 -0.37
C MET A 111 5.09 1.52 -0.29
N ASN A 112 3.87 1.54 -0.84
CA ASN A 112 3.00 0.37 -0.91
C ASN A 112 3.67 -0.78 -1.68
N GLU A 113 4.25 -0.50 -2.84
CA GLU A 113 4.94 -1.53 -3.64
C GLU A 113 6.15 -2.10 -2.88
N TYR A 114 6.93 -1.25 -2.22
CA TYR A 114 8.05 -1.69 -1.40
C TYR A 114 7.61 -2.63 -0.27
N GLU A 115 6.50 -2.31 0.42
CA GLU A 115 5.93 -3.18 1.44
C GLU A 115 5.48 -4.52 0.88
N GLN A 116 4.83 -4.53 -0.30
CA GLN A 116 4.41 -5.77 -0.94
C GLN A 116 5.61 -6.66 -1.31
N LEU A 117 6.68 -6.06 -1.86
CA LEU A 117 7.92 -6.79 -2.18
C LEU A 117 8.58 -7.33 -0.92
N ARG A 118 8.62 -6.57 0.17
CA ARG A 118 9.15 -7.02 1.45
C ARG A 118 8.35 -8.20 2.01
N LEU A 119 7.02 -8.10 1.99
CA LEU A 119 6.12 -9.17 2.45
C LEU A 119 6.24 -10.41 1.56
N ALA A 120 6.36 -10.25 0.24
CA ALA A 120 6.59 -11.35 -0.69
C ALA A 120 7.90 -12.07 -0.39
N LYS A 121 8.99 -11.31 -0.22
CA LYS A 121 10.30 -11.86 0.14
C LYS A 121 10.26 -12.61 1.48
N HIS A 122 9.64 -12.00 2.50
CA HIS A 122 9.50 -12.63 3.81
C HIS A 122 8.68 -13.94 3.75
N ARG A 123 7.62 -13.98 2.92
CA ARG A 123 6.86 -15.23 2.68
C ARG A 123 7.71 -16.31 2.03
N GLU A 124 8.57 -15.98 1.08
CA GLU A 124 9.49 -16.95 0.48
C GLU A 124 10.56 -17.42 1.48
N GLU A 125 11.12 -16.52 2.29
CA GLU A 125 12.06 -16.88 3.36
C GLU A 125 11.45 -17.84 4.39
N ILE A 126 10.17 -17.64 4.77
CA ILE A 126 9.44 -18.58 5.65
C ILE A 126 9.22 -19.94 4.98
N LYS A 127 8.96 -19.98 3.66
CA LYS A 127 8.80 -21.26 2.94
C LYS A 127 10.12 -22.05 2.91
N GLU A 128 11.24 -21.38 2.69
CA GLU A 128 12.56 -22.02 2.69
C GLU A 128 13.07 -22.34 4.10
N ASN A 129 12.64 -21.59 5.11
CA ASN A 129 12.97 -21.81 6.51
C ASN A 129 11.70 -21.75 7.42
N PRO A 130 10.91 -22.83 7.47
CA PRO A 130 9.62 -22.86 8.18
C PRO A 130 9.74 -22.73 9.70
N ILE A 131 10.96 -22.80 10.24
CA ILE A 131 11.26 -22.70 11.68
C ILE A 131 11.32 -21.22 12.11
N GLY A 132 11.45 -20.27 11.17
CA GLY A 132 11.41 -18.83 11.42
C GLY A 132 12.76 -18.16 11.67
N GLU A 133 12.80 -16.83 11.63
CA GLU A 133 13.93 -16.02 12.06
C GLU A 133 13.92 -15.84 13.58
N GLY A 134 15.08 -16.02 14.24
CA GLY A 134 15.25 -15.80 15.69
C GLY A 134 15.70 -17.01 16.51
N TYR A 135 15.77 -18.21 15.91
CA TYR A 135 16.32 -19.40 16.57
C TYR A 135 17.83 -19.52 16.34
N HIS A 136 18.58 -19.88 17.38
CA HIS A 136 20.00 -20.18 17.28
C HIS A 136 20.23 -21.38 16.32
N PRO A 137 21.32 -21.41 15.54
CA PRO A 137 21.62 -22.50 14.58
C PRO A 137 21.50 -23.92 15.17
N ASP A 138 21.89 -24.10 16.43
CA ASP A 138 21.79 -25.41 17.11
C ASP A 138 20.34 -25.83 17.38
N VAL A 139 19.45 -24.86 17.63
CA VAL A 139 18.01 -25.10 17.80
C VAL A 139 17.39 -25.48 16.46
N ILE A 140 17.77 -24.78 15.39
CA ILE A 140 17.35 -25.12 14.02
C ILE A 140 17.85 -26.53 13.64
N ALA A 141 19.10 -26.87 13.97
CA ALA A 141 19.68 -28.18 13.71
C ALA A 141 19.00 -29.29 14.54
N ALA A 142 18.69 -29.04 15.81
CA ALA A 142 17.95 -29.97 16.66
C ALA A 142 16.53 -30.21 16.13
N ILE A 143 15.83 -29.16 15.69
CA ILE A 143 14.49 -29.27 15.08
C ILE A 143 14.57 -30.03 13.75
N LYS A 144 15.51 -29.70 12.85
CA LYS A 144 15.73 -30.44 11.59
C LYS A 144 16.03 -31.91 11.85
N LYS A 145 16.86 -32.22 12.86
CA LYS A 145 17.21 -33.59 13.27
C LYS A 145 16.03 -34.33 13.89
N ALA A 146 15.15 -33.65 14.62
CA ALA A 146 13.93 -34.22 15.19
C ALA A 146 12.84 -34.48 14.12
N ILE A 147 12.78 -33.67 13.06
CA ILE A 147 11.79 -33.81 11.98
C ILE A 147 12.12 -34.97 11.02
N GLY A 148 13.40 -35.30 10.83
CA GLY A 148 13.84 -36.38 9.93
C GLY A 148 13.55 -36.07 8.44
N GLU A 149 14.25 -36.71 7.51
CA GLU A 149 14.13 -36.51 6.05
C GLU A 149 12.79 -37.00 5.45
N LYS A 150 11.67 -36.81 6.13
CA LYS A 150 10.36 -36.97 5.51
C LYS A 150 9.95 -35.61 4.97
N LYS A 151 9.69 -35.57 3.66
CA LYS A 151 9.03 -34.47 2.93
C LYS A 151 8.16 -33.68 3.88
N ALA A 152 8.31 -32.35 3.88
CA ALA A 152 7.43 -31.43 4.59
C ALA A 152 6.01 -31.98 4.49
N PRO A 153 5.35 -32.31 5.61
CA PRO A 153 4.01 -32.87 5.54
C PRO A 153 3.20 -31.92 4.66
N GLU A 154 2.42 -32.47 3.72
CA GLU A 154 1.31 -31.70 3.18
C GLU A 154 0.58 -31.17 4.40
N ILE A 155 0.67 -29.87 4.63
CA ILE A 155 -0.16 -29.21 5.63
C ILE A 155 -1.54 -29.34 5.00
N GLU A 156 -2.23 -30.45 5.28
CA GLU A 156 -3.68 -30.45 5.25
C GLU A 156 -4.04 -29.17 5.97
N LYS A 157 -4.67 -28.24 5.25
CA LYS A 157 -5.28 -27.08 5.87
C LYS A 157 -6.22 -27.67 6.89
N VAL A 158 -5.77 -27.86 8.12
CA VAL A 158 -6.63 -28.28 9.21
C VAL A 158 -7.57 -27.11 9.31
N GLU A 159 -8.77 -27.29 8.74
CA GLU A 159 -9.80 -26.27 8.78
C GLU A 159 -9.92 -25.89 10.25
N ARG A 160 -9.61 -24.63 10.54
CA ARG A 160 -9.61 -24.11 11.90
C ARG A 160 -10.94 -24.51 12.51
N ILE A 161 -10.90 -25.45 13.46
CA ILE A 161 -12.09 -25.92 14.15
C ILE A 161 -12.59 -24.71 14.93
N LYS A 162 -13.68 -24.10 14.45
CA LYS A 162 -14.28 -22.94 15.09
C LYS A 162 -14.69 -23.37 16.49
N THR A 163 -14.25 -22.61 17.49
CA THR A 163 -14.67 -22.86 18.87
C THR A 163 -16.20 -22.71 18.98
N GLU A 164 -16.82 -23.38 19.96
CA GLU A 164 -18.28 -23.27 20.16
C GLU A 164 -18.75 -21.81 20.32
N GLY A 165 -17.91 -20.97 20.96
CA GLY A 165 -18.14 -19.54 21.09
C GLY A 165 -18.14 -18.80 19.75
N GLU A 166 -17.24 -19.14 18.83
CA GLU A 166 -17.18 -18.54 17.49
C GLU A 166 -18.33 -18.98 16.60
N VAL A 167 -18.70 -20.26 16.65
CA VAL A 167 -19.87 -20.79 15.93
C VAL A 167 -21.15 -20.08 16.42
N PHE A 168 -21.26 -19.89 17.74
CA PHE A 168 -22.37 -19.16 18.34
C PHE A 168 -22.42 -17.70 17.90
N THR A 169 -21.29 -16.99 17.93
CA THR A 169 -21.20 -15.58 17.51
C THR A 169 -21.55 -15.44 16.03
N GLN A 170 -21.02 -16.30 15.15
CA GLN A 170 -21.37 -16.30 13.71
C GLN A 170 -22.86 -16.54 13.47
N ARG A 171 -23.45 -17.49 14.22
CA ARG A 171 -24.89 -17.73 14.16
C ARG A 171 -25.71 -16.50 14.61
N CYS A 172 -25.25 -15.77 15.62
CA CYS A 172 -25.89 -14.55 16.09
C CYS A 172 -25.75 -13.40 15.09
N ILE A 173 -24.58 -13.22 14.48
CA ILE A 173 -24.36 -12.25 13.40
C ILE A 173 -25.35 -12.50 12.26
N ARG A 174 -25.42 -13.75 11.77
CA ARG A 174 -26.34 -14.10 10.68
C ARG A 174 -27.82 -13.86 11.04
N GLN A 175 -28.20 -14.18 12.28
CA GLN A 175 -29.56 -13.89 12.75
C GLN A 175 -29.84 -12.39 12.80
N PHE A 176 -28.90 -11.61 13.30
CA PHE A 176 -29.04 -10.16 13.39
C PHE A 176 -29.14 -9.53 12.00
N ASP A 177 -28.31 -9.95 11.04
CA ASP A 177 -28.35 -9.45 9.66
C ASP A 177 -29.66 -9.81 8.95
N ASN A 178 -30.16 -11.03 9.16
CA ASN A 178 -31.47 -11.46 8.66
C ASN A 178 -32.64 -10.70 9.29
N LEU A 179 -32.50 -10.26 10.55
CA LEU A 179 -33.50 -9.41 11.19
C LEU A 179 -33.36 -7.96 10.73
N HIS A 180 -32.16 -7.48 10.48
CA HIS A 180 -31.89 -6.13 10.03
C HIS A 180 -32.41 -5.90 8.62
N SER A 181 -32.39 -6.92 7.76
CA SER A 181 -33.01 -6.82 6.44
C SER A 181 -34.53 -6.63 6.51
N LYS A 182 -35.20 -7.08 7.58
CA LYS A 182 -36.66 -7.02 7.74
C LYS A 182 -37.15 -5.89 8.65
N PHE A 183 -36.41 -5.62 9.73
CA PHE A 183 -36.79 -4.72 10.83
C PHE A 183 -35.70 -3.67 11.14
N GLY A 184 -34.71 -3.54 10.25
CA GLY A 184 -33.61 -2.60 10.39
C GLY A 184 -34.03 -1.16 10.13
N ILE A 185 -33.40 -0.24 10.85
CA ILE A 185 -33.57 1.19 10.63
C ILE A 185 -32.66 1.60 9.46
N LYS A 186 -33.22 2.33 8.47
CA LYS A 186 -32.46 2.85 7.32
C LYS A 186 -31.92 4.25 7.63
N ASN A 187 -30.87 4.66 6.92
CA ASN A 187 -30.22 5.97 7.04
C ASN A 187 -29.54 6.23 8.39
N THR A 188 -29.02 5.19 9.04
CA THR A 188 -28.19 5.30 10.24
C THR A 188 -26.79 4.79 9.98
N SER A 189 -25.79 5.38 10.64
CA SER A 189 -24.37 5.01 10.51
C SER A 189 -24.05 3.60 11.05
N GLY A 190 -25.00 2.98 11.76
CA GLY A 190 -24.87 1.64 12.34
C GLY A 190 -26.11 0.78 12.07
N ARG A 191 -25.97 -0.53 12.33
CA ARG A 191 -27.06 -1.51 12.20
C ARG A 191 -27.88 -1.58 13.48
N PHE A 192 -29.14 -1.19 13.40
CA PHE A 192 -30.07 -1.19 14.54
C PHE A 192 -31.39 -1.86 14.15
N LEU A 193 -31.93 -2.70 15.03
CA LEU A 193 -33.24 -3.32 14.89
C LEU A 193 -34.28 -2.51 15.66
N LYS A 194 -35.43 -2.25 15.04
CA LYS A 194 -36.59 -1.68 15.74
C LYS A 194 -37.60 -2.79 16.03
N LEU A 195 -37.76 -3.15 17.31
CA LEU A 195 -38.73 -4.15 17.78
C LEU A 195 -39.72 -3.47 18.71
N GLY A 196 -40.88 -3.09 18.17
CA GLY A 196 -41.86 -2.25 18.86
C GLY A 196 -41.26 -0.87 19.20
N ASP A 197 -41.30 -0.49 20.47
CA ASP A 197 -40.75 0.78 20.98
C ASP A 197 -39.26 0.71 21.33
N LYS A 198 -38.61 -0.45 21.19
CA LYS A 198 -37.20 -0.62 21.53
C LYS A 198 -36.33 -0.65 20.28
N VAL A 199 -35.25 0.11 20.32
CA VAL A 199 -34.16 0.06 19.35
C VAL A 199 -33.03 -0.77 19.93
N LEU A 200 -32.50 -1.70 19.14
CA LEU A 200 -31.50 -2.68 19.57
C LEU A 200 -30.29 -2.67 18.66
N GLY A 201 -29.13 -2.41 19.25
CA GLY A 201 -27.84 -2.60 18.59
C GLY A 201 -27.39 -4.06 18.56
N PHE A 202 -26.35 -4.36 17.78
CA PHE A 202 -25.81 -5.71 17.70
C PHE A 202 -25.25 -6.21 19.04
N THR A 203 -24.58 -5.35 19.81
CA THR A 203 -24.03 -5.69 21.14
C THR A 203 -25.13 -6.10 22.11
N GLU A 204 -26.19 -5.31 22.21
CA GLU A 204 -27.35 -5.61 23.08
C GLU A 204 -28.10 -6.87 22.64
N PHE A 205 -28.17 -7.12 21.32
CA PHE A 205 -28.71 -8.35 20.77
C PHE A 205 -27.88 -9.58 21.17
N LEU A 206 -26.55 -9.48 21.10
CA LEU A 206 -25.64 -10.55 21.53
C LEU A 206 -25.79 -10.83 23.03
N GLU A 207 -25.77 -9.79 23.87
CA GLU A 207 -25.93 -9.92 25.32
C GLU A 207 -27.22 -10.65 25.69
N ARG A 208 -28.34 -10.32 25.05
CA ARG A 208 -29.61 -11.03 25.24
C ARG A 208 -29.54 -12.50 24.82
N LYS A 209 -28.84 -12.81 23.73
CA LYS A 209 -28.65 -14.21 23.27
C LYS A 209 -27.77 -15.00 24.23
N PHE A 210 -26.76 -14.36 24.85
CA PHE A 210 -25.93 -14.97 25.88
C PHE A 210 -26.71 -15.21 27.18
N LEU A 211 -27.51 -14.24 27.64
CA LEU A 211 -28.33 -14.36 28.85
C LEU A 211 -29.40 -15.46 28.71
N ASN A 212 -30.05 -15.56 27.54
CA ASN A 212 -31.03 -16.60 27.26
C ASN A 212 -30.44 -18.01 27.08
N LYS A 213 -29.10 -18.16 27.03
CA LYS A 213 -28.41 -19.46 27.00
C LYS A 213 -28.15 -20.01 28.41
N LYS A 214 -28.24 -19.17 29.46
CA LYS A 214 -27.99 -19.53 30.87
C LYS A 214 -29.26 -19.84 31.67
N SER A 215 -30.44 -19.70 31.06
CA SER A 215 -31.74 -20.10 31.62
C SER A 215 -32.25 -21.37 30.95
#